data_AF-A0A968BVA1-F1
#
_entry.id   AF-A0A968BVA1-F1
#
_cell.length_a   1.000
_cell.length_b   1.000
_cell.length_c   1.000
_cell.angle_alpha   90.00
_cell.angle_beta   90.00
_cell.angle_gamma   90.00
#
_symmetry.space_group_name_H-M   'P 1'
#
loop_
_entity.id
_entity.type
_entity.pdbx_description
1 polymer ?
#
loop_
_entity_poly.entity_id
_entity_poly.type
_entity_poly.pdbx_seq_one_letter_code
_entity_poly.pdbx_strand_id
1 'polypeptide(L)'
;MTNPIQQAHQALIARLQRITPGNGYLTDAGFRVREGWLEELLSGDEVAFPFIAVQPDEYPAPQQGPGSLQGTIGRRVVAVVDGSSPEGYLGQLD
;
A
#
# COMPACT_ATOMS: atom_id res chain seq x y z
N MET A 1 -6.12 12.17 22.98
CA MET A 1 -5.40 10.89 22.73
C MET A 1 -5.55 10.57 21.25
N THR A 2 -4.45 10.31 20.55
CA THR A 2 -4.47 9.97 19.12
C THR A 2 -4.58 8.45 18.96
N ASN A 3 -5.46 7.97 18.08
CA ASN A 3 -5.65 6.53 17.84
C ASN A 3 -4.33 5.90 17.31
N PRO A 4 -3.73 4.92 18.01
CA PRO A 4 -2.46 4.32 17.60
C PRO A 4 -2.56 3.54 16.27
N ILE A 5 -3.73 3.00 15.93
CA ILE A 5 -3.97 2.33 14.65
C ILE A 5 -3.87 3.33 13.50
N GLN A 6 -4.48 4.50 13.69
CA GLN A 6 -4.40 5.58 12.70
C GLN A 6 -2.97 6.08 12.52
N GLN A 7 -2.20 6.19 13.61
CA GLN A 7 -0.79 6.59 13.55
C GLN A 7 0.06 5.56 12.78
N ALA A 8 -0.13 4.27 13.06
CA ALA A 8 0.57 3.21 12.34
C ALA A 8 0.22 3.21 10.84
N HIS A 9 -1.05 3.42 10.51
CA HIS A 9 -1.51 3.55 9.12
C HIS A 9 -0.86 4.77 8.42
N GLN A 10 -0.87 5.94 9.06
CA GLN A 10 -0.22 7.13 8.52
C GLN A 10 1.29 6.95 8.33
N ALA A 11 1.96 6.27 9.27
CA ALA A 11 3.38 5.96 9.16
C ALA A 11 3.67 5.00 8.00
N LEU A 12 2.81 4.01 7.76
CA LEU A 12 2.89 3.11 6.59
C LEU A 12 2.79 3.91 5.29
N ILE A 13 1.76 4.74 5.14
CA ILE A 13 1.56 5.57 3.94
C ILE A 13 2.77 6.48 3.72
N ALA A 14 3.22 7.20 4.77
CA ALA A 14 4.38 8.07 4.68
C ALA A 14 5.65 7.32 4.28
N ARG A 15 5.82 6.07 4.74
CA ARG A 15 6.98 5.24 4.37
C ARG A 15 6.93 4.82 2.90
N LEU A 16 5.76 4.44 2.40
CA LEU A 16 5.55 4.06 0.99
C LEU A 16 5.75 5.26 0.05
N GLN A 17 5.32 6.45 0.47
CA GLN A 17 5.53 7.69 -0.30
C GLN A 17 7.00 8.06 -0.49
N ARG A 18 7.92 7.47 0.28
CA ARG A 18 9.36 7.65 0.11
C ARG A 18 9.98 6.75 -0.96
N ILE A 19 9.21 5.87 -1.60
CA ILE A 19 9.70 5.02 -2.70
C ILE A 19 9.84 5.90 -3.95
N THR A 20 10.94 6.63 -4.03
CA THR A 20 11.26 7.55 -5.12
C THR A 20 12.76 7.50 -5.45
N PRO A 21 13.17 7.89 -6.68
CA PRO A 21 14.58 7.91 -7.06
C PRO A 21 15.45 8.79 -6.16
N GLY A 22 14.91 9.92 -5.69
CA GLY A 22 15.61 10.79 -4.75
C GLY A 22 15.91 10.15 -3.39
N ASN A 23 15.24 9.05 -3.03
CA ASN A 23 15.53 8.25 -1.83
C ASN A 23 16.29 6.95 -2.14
N GLY A 24 16.85 6.79 -3.35
CA GLY A 24 17.65 5.63 -3.76
C GLY A 24 16.85 4.41 -4.24
N TYR A 25 15.56 4.59 -4.57
CA TYR A 25 14.76 3.56 -5.23
C TYR A 25 14.88 3.67 -6.75
N LEU A 26 14.56 2.58 -7.44
CA LEU A 26 14.59 2.52 -8.90
C LEU A 26 13.31 3.11 -9.52
N THR A 27 12.17 2.94 -8.83
CA THR A 27 10.86 3.45 -9.28
C THR A 27 10.42 4.73 -8.56
N ASP A 28 9.51 5.47 -9.20
CA ASP A 28 8.83 6.67 -8.68
C ASP A 28 7.42 6.39 -8.11
N ALA A 29 7.05 5.11 -7.96
CA ALA A 29 5.73 4.65 -7.52
C ALA A 29 5.25 5.28 -6.18
N GLY A 30 6.17 5.73 -5.32
CA GLY A 30 5.85 6.45 -4.09
C GLY A 30 5.13 7.78 -4.29
N PHE A 31 5.20 8.39 -5.48
CA PHE A 31 4.37 9.55 -5.82
C PHE A 31 2.89 9.17 -6.01
N ARG A 32 2.58 7.88 -6.19
CA ARG A 32 1.25 7.36 -6.52
C ARG A 32 0.83 6.28 -5.51
N VAL A 33 0.81 6.62 -4.22
CA VAL A 33 0.21 5.76 -3.19
C VAL A 33 -1.29 6.03 -3.12
N ARG A 34 -2.10 4.99 -3.32
CA ARG A 34 -3.57 5.05 -3.32
C ARG A 34 -4.15 4.08 -2.29
N GLU A 35 -5.22 4.48 -1.63
CA GLU A 35 -5.94 3.64 -0.67
C GLU A 35 -7.27 3.18 -1.28
N GLY A 36 -7.59 1.89 -1.15
CA GLY A 36 -8.84 1.33 -1.70
C GLY A 36 -8.67 -0.08 -2.27
N TRP A 37 -9.77 -0.68 -2.72
CA TRP A 37 -9.71 -1.98 -3.40
C TRP A 37 -9.13 -1.81 -4.81
N LEU A 38 -8.32 -2.78 -5.24
CA LEU A 38 -7.53 -2.67 -6.45
C LEU A 38 -8.44 -2.54 -7.68
N GLU A 39 -9.55 -3.27 -7.70
CA GLU A 39 -10.55 -3.18 -8.77
C GLU A 39 -11.12 -1.76 -8.92
N GLU A 40 -11.40 -1.08 -7.80
CA GLU A 40 -11.92 0.28 -7.78
C GLU A 40 -10.86 1.27 -8.28
N LEU A 41 -9.63 1.10 -7.80
CA LEU A 41 -8.50 1.96 -8.19
C LEU A 41 -8.12 1.81 -9.67
N LEU A 42 -8.32 0.62 -10.25
CA LEU A 42 -8.10 0.33 -11.67
C LEU A 42 -9.26 0.80 -12.57
N SER A 43 -10.46 0.96 -12.02
CA SER A 43 -11.65 1.38 -12.78
C SER A 43 -11.77 2.90 -12.97
N GLY A 44 -10.83 3.68 -12.42
CA GLY A 44 -10.81 5.13 -12.58
C GLY A 44 -10.32 5.58 -13.95
N ASP A 45 -10.80 6.74 -14.43
CA ASP A 45 -10.52 7.26 -15.78
C ASP A 45 -9.03 7.57 -16.04
N GLU A 46 -8.23 7.80 -14.99
CA GLU A 46 -6.80 8.14 -15.09
C GLU A 46 -5.94 7.26 -14.15
N VAL A 47 -5.72 6.01 -14.57
CA VAL A 47 -4.74 5.13 -13.92
C VAL A 47 -3.36 5.35 -14.52
N ALA A 48 -2.45 5.90 -13.71
CA ALA A 48 -1.04 6.02 -14.07
C ALA A 48 -0.23 4.94 -13.34
N PHE A 49 0.55 4.17 -14.10
CA PHE A 49 1.47 3.16 -13.58
C PHE A 49 2.91 3.69 -13.51
N PRO A 50 3.76 3.15 -12.63
CA PRO A 50 3.40 2.25 -11.54
C PRO A 50 2.75 3.02 -10.38
N PHE A 51 1.92 2.33 -9.60
CA PHE A 51 1.32 2.87 -8.38
C PHE A 51 1.28 1.82 -7.27
N ILE A 52 1.11 2.26 -6.03
CA ILE A 52 1.04 1.39 -4.85
C ILE A 52 -0.38 1.46 -4.29
N ALA A 53 -1.10 0.35 -4.30
CA ALA A 53 -2.39 0.23 -3.64
C ALA A 53 -2.21 -0.25 -2.19
N VAL A 54 -2.83 0.44 -1.24
CA VAL A 54 -2.92 0.03 0.16
C VAL A 54 -4.37 -0.30 0.48
N GLN A 55 -4.61 -1.56 0.81
CA GLN A 55 -5.95 -2.10 0.99
C GLN A 55 -6.14 -2.56 2.44
N PRO A 56 -7.38 -2.55 2.95
CA PRO A 56 -7.73 -3.38 4.09
C PRO A 56 -7.34 -4.85 3.83
N ASP A 57 -6.89 -5.54 4.85
CA ASP A 57 -6.63 -6.98 4.80
C ASP A 57 -7.25 -7.65 6.04
N GLU A 58 -6.85 -8.88 6.34
CA GLU A 58 -7.42 -9.66 7.43
C GLU A 58 -7.54 -8.87 8.75
N TYR A 59 -8.75 -8.90 9.32
CA TYR A 59 -9.07 -8.34 10.63
C TYR A 59 -9.75 -9.42 11.47
N PRO A 60 -8.99 -10.44 11.91
CA PRO A 60 -9.55 -11.52 12.71
C PRO A 60 -10.04 -11.02 14.07
N ALA A 61 -10.90 -11.80 14.71
CA ALA A 61 -11.35 -11.50 16.06
C ALA A 61 -10.14 -11.39 17.02
N PRO A 62 -10.14 -10.40 17.94
CA PRO A 62 -9.07 -10.25 18.91
C PRO A 62 -8.91 -11.50 19.79
N GLN A 63 -7.66 -11.88 20.06
CA GLN A 63 -7.33 -12.98 20.94
C GLN A 63 -7.27 -12.50 22.39
N GLN A 64 -7.80 -13.31 23.31
CA GLN A 64 -7.77 -13.00 24.74
C GLN A 64 -6.49 -13.57 25.37
N GLY A 65 -5.76 -12.72 26.08
CA GLY A 65 -4.56 -13.08 26.86
C GLY A 65 -4.74 -12.77 28.35
N PRO A 66 -3.73 -13.07 29.19
CA PRO A 66 -3.79 -12.79 30.63
C PRO A 66 -3.91 -11.29 30.92
N GLY A 67 -5.15 -10.80 31.10
CA GLY A 67 -5.44 -9.39 31.36
C GLY A 67 -5.36 -8.47 30.13
N SER A 68 -5.32 -9.02 28.91
CA SER A 68 -5.20 -8.23 27.68
C SER A 68 -6.06 -8.78 26.54
N LEU A 69 -6.42 -7.91 25.60
CA LEU A 69 -6.97 -8.27 24.29
C LEU A 69 -5.94 -7.87 23.22
N GLN A 70 -5.60 -8.79 22.34
CA GLN A 70 -4.68 -8.56 21.22
C GLN A 70 -5.45 -8.64 19.90
N GLY A 71 -5.59 -7.52 19.21
CA GLY A 71 -6.14 -7.45 17.85
C GLY A 71 -5.04 -7.32 16.81
N THR A 72 -5.25 -7.92 15.64
CA THR A 72 -4.39 -7.77 14.46
C THR A 72 -5.19 -7.06 13.38
N ILE A 73 -4.63 -5.99 12.81
CA ILE A 73 -5.25 -5.22 11.71
C ILE A 73 -4.34 -5.32 10.50
N GLY A 74 -4.75 -6.13 9.53
CA GLY A 74 -4.03 -6.31 8.29
C GLY A 74 -4.13 -5.11 7.36
N ARG A 75 -3.04 -4.87 6.63
CA ARG A 75 -3.01 -4.01 5.44
C ARG A 75 -2.30 -4.77 4.33
N ARG A 76 -2.92 -4.83 3.16
CA ARG A 76 -2.33 -5.41 1.97
C ARG A 76 -1.70 -4.30 1.14
N VAL A 77 -0.43 -4.45 0.80
CA VAL A 77 0.29 -3.51 -0.06
C VAL A 77 0.52 -4.20 -1.40
N VAL A 78 0.00 -3.62 -2.47
CA VAL A 78 0.11 -4.15 -3.83
C VAL A 78 0.84 -3.14 -4.69
N ALA A 79 2.01 -3.52 -5.21
CA ALA A 79 2.67 -2.75 -6.25
C ALA A 79 2.03 -3.11 -7.59
N VAL A 80 1.52 -2.10 -8.29
CA VAL A 80 0.77 -2.27 -9.53
C VAL A 80 1.58 -1.66 -10.68
N VAL A 81 1.74 -2.46 -11.72
CA VAL A 81 2.49 -2.13 -12.94
C VAL A 81 1.57 -2.32 -14.15
N ASP A 82 1.88 -1.65 -15.25
CA ASP A 82 1.16 -1.88 -16.51
C ASP A 82 1.56 -3.26 -17.08
N GLY A 83 0.58 -4.16 -17.16
CA GLY A 83 0.72 -5.51 -17.70
C GLY A 83 0.46 -5.62 -19.20
N SER A 84 0.22 -4.51 -19.91
CA SER A 84 -0.02 -4.50 -21.36
C SER A 84 1.17 -5.06 -22.17
N SER A 85 2.37 -5.02 -21.60
CA SER A 85 3.58 -5.64 -22.17
C SER A 85 4.24 -6.59 -21.15
N PRO A 86 4.32 -7.91 -21.45
CA PRO A 86 4.95 -8.91 -20.56
C PRO A 86 6.42 -8.63 -20.23
N GLU A 87 7.13 -7.88 -21.08
CA GLU A 87 8.54 -7.52 -20.88
C GLU A 87 8.70 -6.09 -20.35
N GLY A 88 7.69 -5.23 -20.54
CA GLY A 88 7.76 -3.81 -20.20
C GLY A 88 7.50 -3.48 -18.73
N TYR A 89 6.90 -4.40 -17.97
CA TYR A 89 6.54 -4.13 -16.57
C TYR A 89 7.76 -4.03 -15.65
N LEU A 90 8.83 -4.78 -15.92
CA LEU A 90 10.06 -4.73 -15.12
C LEU A 90 10.75 -3.37 -15.22
N GLY A 91 10.71 -2.75 -16.41
CA GLY A 91 11.24 -1.39 -16.61
C GLY A 91 10.47 -0.29 -15.86
N GLN A 92 9.33 -0.60 -15.23
CA GLN A 92 8.63 0.33 -14.33
C GLN A 92 9.10 0.19 -12.86
N LEU A 93 9.85 -0.89 -12.57
CA LEU A 93 10.40 -1.21 -11.25
C LEU A 93 11.91 -0.93 -11.16
N ASP A 94 12.57 -0.78 -12.31
CA ASP A 94 13.97 -0.38 -12.52
C ASP A 94 14.12 1.15 -12.69
#